data_AF-A0A562NNC2-F1
#
_entry.id   AF-A0A562NNC2-F1
#
_cell.length_a   1.000
_cell.length_b   1.000
_cell.length_c   1.000
_cell.angle_alpha   90.00
_cell.angle_beta   90.00
_cell.angle_gamma   90.00
#
_symmetry.space_group_name_H-M   'P 1'
#
loop_
_entity.id
_entity.type
_entity.pdbx_description
1 polymer ?
#
loop_
_entity_poly.entity_id
_entity_poly.type
_entity_poly.pdbx_seq_one_letter_code
_entity_poly.pdbx_strand_id
1 'polypeptide(L)'
;MGNEFRVNTYQSNWQSDPAITALNDGGFVIAWESYFNNYDDNGVVTTYVAMQRYSASGVRLGTETIISAADGASSRAISLSTLADGGFAASWTRPQSTDGLSHSSIKLTALICK
;
A
#
# COMPACT_ATOMS: atom_id res chain seq x y z
N MET A 1 -12.26 18.10 15.54
CA MET A 1 -12.62 16.78 14.99
C MET A 1 -12.72 16.95 13.48
N GLY A 2 -11.95 16.19 12.71
CA GLY A 2 -11.98 16.24 11.24
C GLY A 2 -13.00 15.25 10.69
N ASN A 3 -13.60 15.59 9.54
CA ASN A 3 -14.46 14.67 8.82
C ASN A 3 -13.63 13.52 8.23
N GLU A 4 -14.24 12.34 8.16
CA GLU A 4 -13.68 11.23 7.38
C GLU A 4 -13.53 11.67 5.92
N PHE A 5 -12.43 11.27 5.28
CA PHE A 5 -12.18 11.53 3.88
C PHE A 5 -11.59 10.29 3.21
N ARG A 6 -11.85 10.17 1.92
CA ARG A 6 -11.40 9.03 1.13
C ARG A 6 -9.95 9.21 0.69
N VAL A 7 -9.18 8.12 0.76
CA VAL A 7 -7.73 8.14 0.50
C VAL A 7 -7.31 7.51 -0.82
N ASN A 8 -8.11 6.59 -1.35
CA ASN A 8 -7.89 5.87 -2.60
C ASN A 8 -8.57 6.56 -3.79
N THR A 9 -7.89 6.53 -4.93
CA THR A 9 -8.44 6.94 -6.24
C THR A 9 -9.07 5.77 -7.00
N TYR A 10 -8.46 4.58 -6.93
CA TYR A 10 -9.04 3.37 -7.48
C TYR A 10 -10.17 2.85 -6.59
N GLN A 11 -11.35 2.66 -7.18
CA GLN A 11 -12.60 2.36 -6.44
C GLN A 11 -13.18 0.98 -6.76
N SER A 12 -12.64 0.29 -7.75
CA SER A 12 -13.17 -1.03 -8.12
C SER A 12 -12.74 -2.07 -7.10
N ASN A 13 -13.64 -3.01 -6.79
CA ASN A 13 -13.45 -4.06 -5.80
C ASN A 13 -13.10 -3.53 -4.41
N TRP A 14 -12.56 -4.42 -3.59
CA TRP A 14 -12.24 -4.18 -2.20
C TRP A 14 -10.89 -3.47 -2.06
N GLN A 15 -10.77 -2.73 -0.97
CA GLN A 15 -9.50 -2.21 -0.48
C GLN A 15 -9.43 -2.57 1.00
N SER A 16 -8.28 -3.05 1.45
CA SER A 16 -8.13 -3.70 2.77
C SER A 16 -6.77 -3.41 3.41
N ASP A 17 -6.64 -3.82 4.67
CA ASP A 17 -5.41 -3.78 5.46
C ASP A 17 -4.69 -2.42 5.44
N PRO A 18 -5.37 -1.30 5.77
CA PRO A 18 -4.72 0.01 5.75
C PRO A 18 -3.65 0.11 6.85
N ALA A 19 -2.54 0.74 6.52
CA ALA A 19 -1.48 1.13 7.44
C ALA A 19 -1.18 2.62 7.29
N ILE A 20 -0.85 3.30 8.39
CA ILE A 20 -0.52 4.73 8.40
C ILE A 20 0.74 4.99 9.21
N THR A 21 1.54 5.96 8.77
CA THR A 21 2.66 6.49 9.56
C THR A 21 2.76 8.01 9.41
N ALA A 22 3.12 8.69 10.49
CA ALA A 22 3.34 10.13 10.51
C ALA A 22 4.79 10.45 10.11
N LEU A 23 4.98 11.43 9.23
CA LEU A 23 6.28 11.86 8.72
C LEU A 23 6.86 13.01 9.55
N ASN A 24 8.18 13.20 9.45
CA ASN A 24 8.91 14.24 10.19
C ASN A 24 8.51 15.67 9.77
N ASP A 25 7.92 15.85 8.59
CA ASP A 25 7.41 17.13 8.09
C ASP A 25 5.99 17.46 8.61
N GLY A 26 5.45 16.63 9.51
CA GLY A 26 4.09 16.74 10.04
C GLY A 26 3.02 16.16 9.13
N GLY A 27 3.36 15.72 7.93
CA GLY A 27 2.48 14.97 7.04
C GLY A 27 2.33 13.51 7.45
N PHE A 28 1.69 12.72 6.59
CA PHE A 28 1.51 11.29 6.82
C PHE A 28 1.43 10.51 5.51
N VAL A 29 1.73 9.22 5.57
CA VAL A 29 1.56 8.27 4.48
C VAL A 29 0.56 7.22 4.91
N ILE A 30 -0.39 6.91 4.02
CA ILE A 30 -1.31 5.79 4.17
C ILE A 30 -0.99 4.80 3.06
N ALA A 31 -0.89 3.53 3.40
CA ALA A 31 -0.80 2.42 2.46
C ALA A 31 -1.97 1.46 2.66
N TRP A 32 -2.39 0.77 1.61
CA TRP A 32 -3.49 -0.20 1.64
C TRP A 32 -3.31 -1.25 0.54
N GLU A 33 -3.93 -2.41 0.74
CA GLU A 33 -4.07 -3.43 -0.29
C GLU A 33 -5.22 -3.02 -1.24
N SER A 34 -4.98 -3.12 -2.54
CA SER A 34 -5.94 -2.84 -3.60
C SER A 34 -5.93 -3.95 -4.65
N TYR A 35 -6.96 -4.00 -5.49
CA TYR A 35 -7.22 -5.06 -6.47
C TYR A 35 -7.19 -4.50 -7.88
N PHE A 36 -6.56 -5.19 -8.84
CA PHE A 36 -6.39 -4.68 -10.20
C PHE A 36 -7.59 -4.90 -11.12
N ASN A 37 -8.46 -5.91 -10.89
CA ASN A 37 -9.37 -6.38 -11.94
C ASN A 37 -10.78 -5.74 -11.89
N ASN A 38 -11.09 -4.91 -12.87
CA ASN A 38 -12.47 -4.61 -13.26
C ASN A 38 -13.14 -5.85 -13.87
N TYR A 39 -13.43 -6.86 -13.05
CA TYR A 39 -14.18 -8.06 -13.43
C TYR A 39 -13.60 -8.79 -14.65
N ASP A 40 -12.54 -9.57 -14.47
CA ASP A 40 -12.21 -10.65 -15.40
C ASP A 40 -11.80 -11.90 -14.63
N ASP A 41 -12.66 -12.90 -14.81
CA ASP A 41 -12.67 -14.26 -14.28
C ASP A 41 -11.54 -15.11 -14.90
N ASN A 42 -10.30 -14.65 -14.76
CA ASN A 42 -9.12 -15.39 -15.25
C ASN A 42 -8.38 -16.12 -14.11
N GLY A 43 -8.94 -16.15 -12.90
CA GLY A 43 -8.35 -16.83 -11.74
C GLY A 43 -7.05 -16.19 -11.21
N VAL A 44 -6.59 -15.07 -11.78
CA VAL A 44 -5.41 -14.33 -11.32
C VAL A 44 -5.86 -13.18 -10.43
N VAL A 45 -5.78 -13.39 -9.12
CA VAL A 45 -6.01 -12.34 -8.12
C VAL A 45 -4.77 -11.44 -8.07
N THR A 46 -4.80 -10.34 -8.83
CA THR A 46 -3.72 -9.34 -8.80
C THR A 46 -4.03 -8.30 -7.74
N THR A 47 -3.57 -8.54 -6.51
CA THR A 47 -3.53 -7.49 -5.48
C THR A 47 -2.24 -6.69 -5.60
N TYR A 48 -2.27 -5.46 -5.08
CA TYR A 48 -1.09 -4.64 -4.96
C TYR A 48 -1.17 -3.77 -3.72
N VAL A 49 -0.01 -3.33 -3.22
CA VAL A 49 0.08 -2.32 -2.18
C VAL A 49 0.15 -0.95 -2.85
N ALA A 50 -0.85 -0.12 -2.58
CA ALA A 50 -0.88 1.27 -2.96
C ALA A 50 -0.58 2.16 -1.76
N MET A 51 -0.15 3.38 -2.02
CA MET A 51 0.00 4.40 -1.00
C MET A 51 -0.40 5.80 -1.49
N GLN A 52 -0.63 6.68 -0.52
CA GLN A 52 -0.80 8.10 -0.71
C GLN A 52 -0.14 8.89 0.41
N ARG A 53 0.53 9.99 0.04
CA ARG A 53 1.11 10.94 0.98
C ARG A 53 0.19 12.15 1.14
N TYR A 54 0.17 12.70 2.34
CA TYR A 54 -0.58 13.90 2.69
C TYR A 54 0.33 14.87 3.43
N SER A 55 0.09 16.17 3.24
CA SER A 55 0.71 17.24 4.01
C SER A 55 0.19 17.25 5.45
N ALA A 56 0.83 18.06 6.31
CA ALA A 56 0.35 18.31 7.67
C ALA A 56 -1.07 18.90 7.73
N SER A 57 -1.51 19.56 6.66
CA SER A 57 -2.87 20.09 6.51
C SER A 57 -3.87 19.09 5.93
N GLY A 58 -3.47 17.83 5.69
CA GLY A 58 -4.31 16.81 5.08
C GLY A 58 -4.51 16.97 3.57
N VAL A 59 -3.68 17.78 2.90
CA VAL A 59 -3.72 17.93 1.45
C VAL A 59 -2.96 16.77 0.81
N ARG A 60 -3.60 16.09 -0.16
CA ARG A 60 -2.99 15.01 -0.92
C ARG A 60 -1.76 15.51 -1.69
N LEU A 61 -0.62 14.85 -1.50
CA LEU A 61 0.65 15.19 -2.15
C LEU A 61 0.97 14.16 -3.24
N GLY A 62 0.80 14.58 -4.49
CA GLY A 62 1.02 13.72 -5.66
C GLY A 62 -0.16 12.80 -5.97
N THR A 63 0.11 11.77 -6.76
CA THR A 63 -0.88 10.76 -7.15
C THR A 63 -0.77 9.52 -6.25
N GLU A 64 -1.71 8.60 -6.40
CA GLU A 64 -1.63 7.29 -5.76
C GLU A 64 -0.47 6.53 -6.39
N THR A 65 0.34 5.90 -5.55
CA THR A 65 1.56 5.22 -5.99
C THR A 65 1.46 3.76 -5.61
N ILE A 66 1.62 2.89 -6.60
CA ILE A 66 1.75 1.45 -6.38
C ILE A 66 3.19 1.18 -5.95
N ILE A 67 3.37 0.56 -4.80
CA ILE A 67 4.70 0.30 -4.21
C ILE A 67 5.07 -1.18 -4.19
N SER A 68 4.15 -2.07 -4.57
CA SER A 68 4.44 -3.48 -4.82
C SER A 68 4.60 -3.76 -6.33
N ALA A 69 5.26 -4.88 -6.66
CA ALA A 69 5.20 -5.41 -8.03
C ALA A 69 3.77 -5.88 -8.34
N ALA A 70 3.28 -5.61 -9.56
CA ALA A 70 1.98 -6.06 -10.04
C ALA A 70 2.09 -7.47 -10.66
N ASP A 71 2.40 -8.47 -9.84
CA ASP A 71 2.75 -9.82 -10.30
C ASP A 71 1.85 -10.93 -9.73
N GLY A 72 0.59 -10.59 -9.43
CA GLY A 72 -0.49 -11.58 -9.27
C GLY A 72 -0.57 -12.25 -7.91
N ALA A 73 0.03 -11.69 -6.86
CA ALA A 73 -0.01 -12.25 -5.50
C ALA A 73 -0.69 -11.32 -4.49
N SER A 74 -1.42 -11.89 -3.51
CA SER A 74 -1.96 -11.15 -2.36
C SER A 74 -0.86 -10.45 -1.56
N SER A 75 -1.11 -9.26 -1.01
CA SER A 75 -0.13 -8.50 -0.21
C SER A 75 -0.78 -8.08 1.10
N ARG A 76 -0.50 -8.83 2.19
CA ARG A 76 -1.17 -8.66 3.49
C ARG A 76 -0.20 -8.17 4.56
N ALA A 77 -0.74 -7.74 5.70
CA ALA A 77 0.04 -7.29 6.86
C ALA A 77 1.02 -6.16 6.52
N ILE A 78 0.47 -5.08 5.96
CA ILE A 78 1.23 -3.88 5.61
C ILE A 78 1.72 -3.20 6.90
N SER A 79 3.00 -2.83 6.93
CA SER A 79 3.61 -2.04 7.99
C SER A 79 4.39 -0.88 7.41
N LEU A 80 4.26 0.29 8.02
CA LEU A 80 4.94 1.52 7.64
C LEU A 80 5.76 2.05 8.82
N SER A 81 7.00 2.45 8.57
CA SER A 81 7.85 3.12 9.55
C SER A 81 8.53 4.33 8.96
N THR A 82 8.40 5.47 9.61
CA THR A 82 9.17 6.67 9.27
C THR A 82 10.66 6.44 9.54
N LEU A 83 11.50 6.96 8.64
CA LEU A 83 12.94 6.90 8.72
C LEU A 83 13.51 8.22 9.25
N ALA A 84 14.67 8.16 9.90
CA ALA A 84 15.30 9.35 10.48
C ALA A 84 15.69 10.41 9.43
N ASP A 85 15.87 9.99 8.17
CA ASP A 85 16.18 10.88 7.04
C ASP A 85 14.94 11.59 6.46
N GLY A 86 13.75 11.36 7.03
CA GLY A 86 12.48 11.91 6.57
C GLY A 86 11.76 11.07 5.52
N GLY A 87 12.34 9.94 5.08
CA GLY A 87 11.65 8.95 4.27
C GLY A 87 10.75 8.02 5.09
N PHE A 88 10.27 6.96 4.45
CA PHE A 88 9.57 5.86 5.14
C PHE A 88 9.97 4.50 4.54
N ALA A 89 9.87 3.46 5.36
CA ALA A 89 9.97 2.08 4.95
C ALA A 89 8.58 1.44 4.96
N ALA A 90 8.29 0.65 3.93
CA ALA A 90 7.08 -0.14 3.84
C ALA A 90 7.44 -1.63 3.75
N SER A 91 6.79 -2.46 4.55
CA SER A 91 6.88 -3.91 4.44
C SER A 91 5.50 -4.54 4.33
N TRP A 92 5.44 -5.68 3.65
CA TRP A 92 4.22 -6.46 3.50
C TRP A 92 4.56 -7.94 3.31
N THR A 93 3.62 -8.81 3.65
CA THR A 93 3.72 -10.25 3.43
C THR A 93 3.13 -10.60 2.08
N ARG A 94 3.88 -11.36 1.30
CA ARG A 94 3.45 -11.89 0.01
C ARG A 94 3.39 -13.41 0.06
N PRO A 95 2.21 -14.03 -0.12
CA PRO A 95 2.12 -15.45 -0.41
C PRO A 95 2.77 -15.74 -1.77
N GLN A 96 3.61 -16.77 -1.81
CA GLN A 96 4.06 -17.39 -3.04
C GLN A 96 3.47 -18.80 -3.08
N SER A 97 2.72 -19.12 -4.14
CA SER A 97 2.32 -20.49 -4.45
C SER A 97 3.15 -20.95 -5.64
N THR A 98 4.37 -21.40 -5.39
CA THR A 98 5.29 -21.84 -6.47
C THR A 98 5.16 -23.33 -6.80
N ASP A 99 4.50 -24.11 -5.95
CA ASP A 99 4.48 -25.58 -6.00
C ASP A 99 3.19 -26.23 -5.47
N GLY A 100 2.12 -25.44 -5.28
CA GLY A 100 0.88 -25.92 -4.67
C GLY A 100 0.90 -25.95 -3.14
N LEU A 101 1.99 -25.52 -2.50
CA LEU A 101 2.06 -25.24 -1.07
C LEU A 101 2.00 -23.72 -0.81
N SER A 102 1.40 -23.33 0.31
CA SER A 102 1.34 -21.93 0.73
C SER A 102 2.68 -21.51 1.35
N HIS A 103 3.52 -20.81 0.61
CA HIS A 103 4.71 -20.13 1.15
C HIS A 103 4.41 -18.64 1.37
N SER A 104 5.05 -18.02 2.36
CA SER A 104 4.97 -16.57 2.59
C SER A 104 6.37 -15.97 2.63
N SER A 105 6.57 -14.87 1.90
CA SER A 105 7.80 -14.07 1.95
C SER A 105 7.50 -12.68 2.50
N ILE A 106 8.40 -12.15 3.32
CA ILE A 106 8.35 -10.75 3.75
C ILE A 106 9.04 -9.91 2.67
N LYS A 107 8.35 -8.91 2.14
CA LYS A 107 8.90 -7.91 1.24
C LYS A 107 9.11 -6.61 2.02
N LEU A 108 10.22 -5.94 1.72
CA LEU A 108 10.55 -4.63 2.25
C LEU A 108 10.90 -3.75 1.06
N THR A 109 10.31 -2.57 1.02
CA THR A 109 10.74 -1.50 0.12
C THR A 109 10.92 -0.25 0.96
N ALA A 110 12.15 0.25 1.01
CA ALA A 110 12.44 1.57 1.53
C ALA A 110 12.13 2.59 0.44
N LEU A 111 11.19 3.49 0.70
CA LEU A 111 10.80 4.55 -0.22
C LEU A 111 11.27 5.88 0.35
N ILE A 112 12.31 6.42 -0.27
CA ILE A 112 12.74 7.80 -0.03
C ILE A 112 11.94 8.67 -1.00
N CYS A 113 10.66 8.92 -0.69
CA CYS A 113 9.92 9.98 -1.37
C CYS A 113 10.16 11.29 -0.61
N LYS A 114 11.00 12.16 -1.18
CA LYS A 114 11.12 13.57 -0.75
C LYS A 114 9.95 14.36 -1.31
#